data_AF-A0A7C9HP11-F1
#
_entry.id   AF-A0A7C9HP11-F1
#
_cell.length_a   1.000
_cell.length_b   1.000
_cell.length_c   1.000
_cell.angle_alpha   90.00
_cell.angle_beta   90.00
_cell.angle_gamma   90.00
#
_symmetry.space_group_name_H-M   'P 1'
#
loop_
_entity.id
_entity.type
_entity.pdbx_description
1 polymer ?
#
loop_
_entity_poly.entity_id
_entity_poly.type
_entity_poly.pdbx_seq_one_letter_code
_entity_poly.pdbx_strand_id
1 'polypeptide(L)'
;MPSMPPTSTDVAELSYEQARDELVRVVAELEQGSATLEQSLALWERGEALAQRCEEWLVGAKARLDAARAGATAAAGAGGAATATAPDALDLDGGEA
;
A
#
# COMPACT_ATOMS: atom_id res chain seq x y z
N MET A 1 -20.30 -7.19 39.86
CA MET A 1 -19.41 -7.61 38.76
C MET A 1 -19.82 -6.81 37.53
N PRO A 2 -19.04 -5.84 37.03
CA PRO A 2 -19.35 -5.25 35.73
C PRO A 2 -19.16 -6.32 34.66
N SER A 3 -20.19 -6.54 33.86
CA SER A 3 -20.20 -7.46 32.73
C SER A 3 -19.31 -6.88 31.63
N MET A 4 -18.27 -7.63 31.24
CA MET A 4 -17.40 -7.28 30.13
C MET A 4 -18.25 -7.24 28.84
N PRO A 5 -18.29 -6.13 28.08
CA PRO A 5 -19.01 -6.08 26.82
C PRO A 5 -18.42 -7.13 25.85
N PRO A 6 -19.21 -7.61 24.87
CA PRO A 6 -18.73 -8.56 23.88
C PRO A 6 -17.44 -8.03 23.25
N THR A 7 -16.43 -8.89 23.18
CA THR A 7 -15.16 -8.62 22.51
C THR A 7 -15.47 -8.15 21.11
N SER A 8 -15.33 -6.84 20.92
CA SER A 8 -15.27 -6.27 19.58
C SER A 8 -14.30 -7.10 18.76
N THR A 9 -14.68 -7.44 17.52
CA THR A 9 -13.82 -8.16 16.59
C THR A 9 -12.42 -7.56 16.63
N ASP A 10 -11.42 -8.43 16.78
CA ASP A 10 -10.04 -8.00 16.83
C ASP A 10 -9.72 -7.23 15.53
N VAL A 11 -9.20 -6.02 15.67
CA VAL A 11 -8.86 -5.14 14.55
C VAL A 11 -7.87 -5.83 13.60
N ALA A 12 -7.02 -6.71 14.13
CA ALA A 12 -6.08 -7.50 13.34
C ALA A 12 -6.76 -8.46 12.34
N GLU A 13 -7.99 -8.89 12.62
CA GLU A 13 -8.76 -9.80 11.77
C GLU A 13 -9.55 -9.08 10.67
N LEU A 14 -9.64 -7.75 10.71
CA LEU A 14 -10.44 -6.98 9.76
C LEU A 14 -9.79 -6.92 8.37
N SER A 15 -10.62 -7.02 7.34
CA SER A 15 -10.28 -6.59 5.98
C SER A 15 -10.10 -5.06 5.91
N TYR A 16 -9.48 -4.58 4.84
CA TYR A 16 -9.28 -3.14 4.62
C TYR A 16 -10.61 -2.38 4.63
N GLU A 17 -11.61 -2.86 3.89
CA GLU A 17 -12.91 -2.19 3.80
C GLU A 17 -13.64 -2.16 5.13
N GLN A 18 -13.59 -3.27 5.89
CA GLN A 18 -14.19 -3.32 7.23
C GLN A 18 -13.50 -2.35 8.20
N ALA A 19 -12.16 -2.34 8.22
CA ALA A 19 -11.40 -1.45 9.08
C ALA A 19 -11.66 0.03 8.74
N ARG A 20 -11.70 0.37 7.44
CA ARG A 20 -12.02 1.72 6.96
C ARG A 20 -13.44 2.14 7.34
N ASP A 21 -14.42 1.29 7.08
CA ASP A 21 -15.83 1.61 7.33
C ASP A 21 -16.09 1.80 8.82
N GLU A 22 -15.41 1.02 9.67
CA GLU A 22 -15.47 1.19 11.11
C GLU A 22 -14.75 2.46 11.58
N LEU A 23 -13.59 2.78 11.01
CA LEU A 23 -12.87 4.02 11.31
C LEU A 23 -13.73 5.25 11.01
N VAL A 24 -14.45 5.25 9.88
CA VAL A 24 -15.38 6.33 9.53
C VAL A 24 -16.48 6.48 10.58
N ARG A 25 -17.02 5.39 11.13
CA ARG A 25 -18.02 5.44 12.20
C ARG A 25 -17.44 6.01 13.49
N VAL A 26 -16.25 5.55 13.89
CA VAL A 26 -15.56 6.03 15.09
C VAL A 26 -15.29 7.54 15.00
N VAL A 27 -14.80 8.02 13.86
CA VAL A 27 -14.59 9.46 13.63
C VAL A 27 -15.91 10.23 13.71
N ALA A 28 -16.98 9.74 13.08
CA ALA A 28 -18.28 10.38 13.12
C ALA A 28 -18.87 10.45 14.55
N GLU A 29 -18.61 9.44 15.40
CA GLU A 29 -19.02 9.45 16.80
C GLU A 29 -18.20 10.44 17.64
N LEU A 30 -16.89 10.53 17.41
CA LEU A 30 -16.03 11.52 18.05
C LEU A 30 -16.44 12.95 17.68
N GLU A 31 -16.75 13.21 16.40
CA GLU A 31 -17.17 14.52 15.90
C GLU A 31 -18.53 14.99 16.44
N GLN A 32 -19.41 14.06 16.82
CA GLN A 32 -20.68 14.41 17.47
C GLN A 32 -20.50 15.03 18.86
N GLY A 33 -19.39 14.73 19.55
CA GLY A 33 -19.05 15.34 20.84
C GLY A 33 -20.00 15.03 21.99
N SER A 34 -20.87 14.01 21.86
CA SER A 34 -21.84 13.60 22.89
C SER A 34 -21.33 12.52 23.84
N ALA A 35 -20.13 11.98 23.58
CA ALA A 35 -19.52 10.93 24.39
C ALA A 35 -18.88 11.50 25.67
N THR A 36 -18.83 10.71 26.74
CA THR A 36 -18.03 11.07 27.94
C THR A 36 -16.54 11.05 27.62
N LEU A 37 -15.70 11.53 28.53
CA LEU A 37 -14.24 11.51 28.37
C LEU A 37 -13.72 10.08 28.18
N GLU A 38 -14.14 9.14 29.04
CA GLU A 38 -13.72 7.74 28.97
C GLU A 38 -14.16 7.08 27.66
N GLN A 39 -15.36 7.40 27.18
CA GLN A 39 -15.87 6.91 25.89
C GLN A 39 -15.09 7.52 24.72
N SER A 40 -14.78 8.82 24.78
CA SER A 40 -13.98 9.50 23.77
C SER A 40 -12.57 8.92 23.67
N LEU A 41 -11.96 8.57 24.81
CA LEU A 41 -10.65 7.90 24.84
C LEU A 41 -10.72 6.50 24.22
N ALA A 42 -11.73 5.70 24.58
CA ALA A 42 -11.91 4.37 24.02
C ALA A 42 -12.16 4.41 22.49
N LEU A 43 -12.95 5.38 22.02
CA LEU A 43 -13.16 5.62 20.59
C LEU A 43 -11.86 6.04 19.90
N TRP A 44 -11.08 6.92 20.50
CA TRP A 44 -9.79 7.35 19.95
C TRP A 44 -8.81 6.17 19.83
N GLU A 45 -8.62 5.38 20.90
CA GLU A 45 -7.72 4.21 20.89
C GLU A 45 -8.13 3.19 19.81
N ARG A 46 -9.45 2.96 19.67
CA ARG A 46 -9.97 2.11 18.60
C ARG A 46 -9.71 2.70 17.21
N GLY A 47 -9.90 4.01 17.05
CA GLY A 47 -9.61 4.72 15.80
C GLY A 47 -8.15 4.58 15.38
N GLU A 48 -7.21 4.73 16.32
CA GLU A 48 -5.78 4.54 16.08
C GLU A 48 -5.46 3.11 15.62
N ALA A 49 -6.01 2.11 16.30
CA ALA A 49 -5.83 0.71 15.90
C ALA A 49 -6.34 0.43 14.48
N LEU A 50 -7.53 0.97 14.14
CA LEU A 50 -8.12 0.83 12.80
C LEU A 50 -7.29 1.54 11.73
N ALA A 51 -6.77 2.73 12.03
CA ALA A 51 -5.90 3.47 11.13
C ALA A 51 -4.59 2.70 10.85
N GLN A 52 -3.96 2.16 11.90
CA GLN A 52 -2.78 1.32 11.76
C GLN A 52 -3.04 0.09 10.89
N ARG A 53 -4.18 -0.60 11.09
CA ARG A 53 -4.59 -1.73 10.26
C ARG A 53 -4.76 -1.34 8.79
N CYS A 54 -5.37 -0.19 8.53
CA CYS A 54 -5.51 0.32 7.16
C CYS A 54 -4.14 0.58 6.51
N GLU A 55 -3.20 1.15 7.26
CA GLU A 55 -1.83 1.40 6.80
C GLU A 55 -1.11 0.10 6.44
N GLU A 56 -1.17 -0.92 7.29
CA GLU A 56 -0.57 -2.24 7.03
C GLU A 56 -1.05 -2.84 5.69
N TRP A 57 -2.35 -2.76 5.42
CA TRP A 57 -2.93 -3.21 4.16
C TRP A 57 -2.37 -2.44 2.96
N LEU A 58 -2.28 -1.11 3.05
CA LEU A 58 -1.80 -0.26 1.96
C LEU A 58 -0.31 -0.44 1.70
N VAL A 59 0.51 -0.52 2.75
CA VAL A 59 1.95 -0.81 2.66
C VAL A 59 2.17 -2.18 2.02
N GLY A 60 1.44 -3.21 2.47
CA GLY A 60 1.52 -4.56 1.91
C GLY A 60 1.05 -4.65 0.46
N ALA A 61 0.04 -3.86 0.07
CA ALA A 61 -0.41 -3.77 -1.32
C ALA A 61 0.65 -3.10 -2.21
N LYS A 62 1.25 -2.00 -1.73
CA LYS A 62 2.32 -1.31 -2.45
C LYS A 62 3.54 -2.19 -2.66
N ALA A 63 3.98 -2.91 -1.63
CA ALA A 63 5.12 -3.83 -1.73
C ALA A 63 4.90 -4.91 -2.82
N ARG A 64 3.68 -5.47 -2.89
CA ARG A 64 3.31 -6.45 -3.93
C ARG A 64 3.37 -5.86 -5.34
N LEU A 65 2.89 -4.63 -5.52
CA LEU A 65 2.95 -3.93 -6.81
C LEU A 65 4.39 -3.63 -7.24
N ASP A 66 5.23 -3.17 -6.31
CA ASP A 66 6.62 -2.85 -6.59
C ASP A 66 7.41 -4.13 -6.99
N ALA A 67 7.17 -5.25 -6.31
CA ALA A 67 7.74 -6.55 -6.65
C ALA A 67 7.32 -7.03 -8.05
N ALA A 68 6.03 -6.92 -8.40
CA ALA A 68 5.52 -7.30 -9.71
C ALA A 68 6.15 -6.46 -10.85
N ARG A 69 6.34 -5.16 -10.62
CA ARG A 69 7.01 -4.25 -11.59
C ARG A 69 8.48 -4.61 -11.78
N ALA A 70 9.21 -4.88 -10.70
CA ALA A 70 10.61 -5.27 -10.78
C ALA A 70 10.80 -6.59 -11.57
N GLY A 71 9.94 -7.58 -11.33
CA GLY A 71 9.94 -8.84 -12.08
C GLY A 71 9.66 -8.66 -13.58
N ALA A 72 8.70 -7.79 -13.93
CA ALA A 72 8.38 -7.48 -15.32
C ALA A 72 9.57 -6.82 -16.06
N THR A 73 10.26 -5.88 -15.41
CA THR A 73 11.46 -5.24 -15.99
C THR A 73 12.61 -6.23 -16.17
N ALA A 74 12.83 -7.13 -15.21
CA ALA A 74 13.84 -8.19 -15.35
C ALA A 74 13.53 -9.15 -16.51
N ALA A 75 12.26 -9.52 -16.69
CA ALA A 75 11.83 -10.35 -17.82
C ALA A 75 12.01 -9.64 -19.18
N ALA A 76 11.74 -8.34 -19.25
CA ALA A 76 11.92 -7.55 -20.48
C ALA A 76 13.40 -7.35 -20.85
N GLY A 77 14.28 -7.18 -19.85
CA GLY A 77 15.73 -7.07 -20.07
C GLY A 77 16.37 -8.37 -20.57
N ALA A 78 15.84 -9.53 -20.19
CA ALA A 78 16.30 -10.84 -20.66
C ALA A 78 15.94 -11.13 -22.13
N GLY A 79 14.97 -10.42 -22.71
CA GLY A 79 14.55 -10.58 -24.11
C GLY A 79 15.23 -9.64 -25.11
N GLY A 80 16.05 -8.68 -24.66
CA GLY A 80 16.63 -7.62 -25.49
C GLY A 80 18.03 -7.91 -26.07
N ALA A 81 18.62 -9.08 -25.81
CA ALA A 81 20.02 -9.37 -26.16
C ALA A 81 20.26 -9.84 -27.61
N ALA A 82 19.29 -9.77 -28.52
CA ALA A 82 19.48 -10.20 -29.91
C ALA A 82 18.73 -9.33 -30.92
N THR A 83 19.40 -8.29 -31.43
CA THR A 83 19.63 -8.05 -32.87
C THR A 83 20.75 -7.01 -33.02
N ALA A 84 21.97 -7.48 -33.27
CA ALA A 84 23.07 -6.63 -33.70
C ALA A 84 22.90 -6.29 -35.19
N THR A 85 23.28 -5.09 -35.62
CA THR A 85 23.90 -4.87 -36.93
C THR A 85 24.81 -3.65 -36.84
N ALA A 86 26.12 -3.91 -36.80
CA ALA A 86 27.13 -2.89 -37.04
C ALA A 86 27.07 -2.50 -38.53
N PRO A 87 27.09 -1.21 -38.90
CA PRO A 87 27.44 -0.85 -40.25
C PRO A 87 28.94 -1.04 -40.44
N ASP A 88 29.22 -1.80 -41.50
CA ASP A 88 30.48 -2.15 -42.11
C ASP A 88 31.43 -0.94 -42.24
N ALA A 89 32.69 -1.17 -41.91
CA ALA A 89 33.77 -0.22 -42.15
C ALA A 89 33.95 -0.10 -43.67
N LEU A 90 33.48 0.99 -44.26
CA LEU A 90 33.90 1.37 -45.60
C LEU A 90 35.25 2.09 -45.53
N ASP A 91 36.18 1.41 -46.20
CA ASP A 91 37.52 1.75 -46.61
C ASP A 91 37.66 3.17 -47.20
N LEU A 92 38.89 3.65 -47.17
CA LEU A 92 39.35 4.96 -47.61
C LEU A 92 39.40 5.03 -49.15
N ASP A 93 38.88 6.10 -49.78
CA ASP A 93 39.54 6.70 -50.96
C ASP A 93 39.04 8.13 -51.28
N GLY A 94 39.99 9.03 -51.55
CA GLY A 94 39.84 10.12 -52.52
C GLY A 94 39.39 11.52 -52.05
N GLY A 95 40.32 12.49 -52.04
CA GLY A 95 39.93 13.90 -52.21
C GLY A 95 40.95 14.95 -51.73
N GLU A 96 41.86 15.35 -52.62
CA GLU A 96 42.88 16.40 -52.48
C GLU A 96 42.38 17.79 -52.00
N ALA A 97 43.28 18.52 -51.35
CA ALA A 97 43.47 19.97 -51.49
C ALA A 97 44.95 20.33 -51.27
#